data_AF-A0A1M6G9P5-F1
#
_entry.id   AF-A0A1M6G9P5-F1
#
_cell.length_a   1.000
_cell.length_b   1.000
_cell.length_c   1.000
_cell.angle_alpha   90.00
_cell.angle_beta   90.00
_cell.angle_gamma   90.00
#
_symmetry.space_group_name_H-M   'P 1'
#
loop_
_entity.id
_entity.type
_entity.pdbx_description
1 polymer ?
#
loop_
_entity_poly.entity_id
_entity_poly.type
_entity_poly.pdbx_seq_one_letter_code
_entity_poly.pdbx_strand_id
1 'polypeptide(L)'
;MSDKEKNTEGFIPTHGGYRNLFSYQKAEIIYDGTVYFTNRFFHKYDRTIGQMVQAARSGKQNIAEASMASGTSKETEIKLTNVARASLEELLIDYEDFLRTKKLLLWEKNHRLVARVRELNKRRQNERSRNPCRTN
;
A
#
# COMPACT_ATOMS: atom_id res chain seq x y z
N MET A 1 -3.62 2.25 39.26
CA MET A 1 -3.30 1.25 38.22
C MET A 1 -4.57 0.44 38.02
N SER A 2 -5.23 0.59 36.87
CA SER A 2 -6.46 -0.12 36.54
C SER A 2 -6.21 -0.81 35.21
N ASP A 3 -5.74 -2.05 35.29
CA ASP A 3 -5.61 -2.94 34.15
C ASP A 3 -7.01 -3.24 33.63
N LYS A 4 -7.34 -2.68 32.46
CA LYS A 4 -8.58 -3.00 31.75
C LYS A 4 -8.41 -4.34 31.05
N GLU A 5 -9.30 -5.25 31.45
CA GLU A 5 -9.52 -6.60 30.95
C GLU A 5 -9.44 -6.68 29.40
N LYS A 6 -8.58 -7.57 28.91
CA LYS A 6 -8.59 -8.02 27.53
C LYS A 6 -9.56 -9.19 27.41
N ASN A 7 -10.78 -8.91 26.94
CA ASN A 7 -11.70 -9.94 26.48
C ASN A 7 -11.09 -10.64 25.25
N THR A 8 -10.61 -11.88 25.43
CA THR A 8 -10.22 -12.79 24.36
C THR A 8 -11.37 -13.75 24.08
N GLU A 9 -12.32 -13.34 23.26
CA GLU A 9 -13.30 -14.27 22.68
C GLU A 9 -12.66 -14.96 21.47
N GLY A 10 -12.24 -16.22 21.66
CA GLY A 10 -11.77 -17.13 20.61
C GLY A 10 -10.28 -17.50 20.68
N PHE A 11 -9.97 -18.79 20.52
CA PHE A 11 -8.59 -19.31 20.33
C PHE A 11 -7.89 -18.69 19.11
N ILE A 12 -8.69 -18.22 18.16
CA ILE A 12 -8.22 -17.55 16.96
C ILE A 12 -8.31 -16.03 17.18
N PRO A 13 -7.19 -15.28 17.14
CA PRO A 13 -7.22 -13.83 17.27
C PRO A 13 -7.97 -13.19 16.09
N THR A 14 -8.65 -12.07 16.32
CA THR A 14 -9.34 -11.31 15.25
C THR A 14 -8.42 -11.06 14.07
N HIS A 15 -8.74 -11.65 12.91
CA HIS A 15 -7.99 -11.56 11.66
C HIS A 15 -8.90 -11.14 10.49
N GLY A 16 -8.31 -10.68 9.38
CA GLY A 16 -9.06 -10.35 8.16
C GLY A 16 -9.63 -8.93 8.06
N GLY A 17 -9.30 -8.05 9.00
CA GLY A 17 -9.55 -6.60 8.93
C GLY A 17 -8.61 -5.84 7.99
N TYR A 18 -8.07 -6.47 6.93
CA TYR A 18 -7.01 -5.89 6.09
C TYR A 18 -7.41 -4.55 5.46
N ARG A 19 -8.71 -4.34 5.21
CA ARG A 19 -9.26 -3.07 4.70
C ARG A 19 -8.99 -1.89 5.63
N ASN A 20 -8.82 -2.14 6.93
CA ASN A 20 -8.50 -1.13 7.93
C ASN A 20 -6.99 -0.88 8.06
N LEU A 21 -6.14 -1.70 7.45
CA LEU A 21 -4.69 -1.49 7.47
C LEU A 21 -4.33 -0.28 6.62
N PHE A 22 -3.58 0.65 7.22
CA PHE A 22 -3.05 1.80 6.48
C PHE A 22 -2.15 1.38 5.31
N SER A 23 -1.40 0.28 5.45
CA SER A 23 -0.58 -0.28 4.38
C SER A 23 -1.43 -0.70 3.19
N TYR A 24 -2.53 -1.42 3.43
CA TYR A 24 -3.46 -1.86 2.37
C TYR A 24 -4.12 -0.66 1.68
N GLN A 25 -4.67 0.28 2.45
CA GLN A 25 -5.32 1.46 1.91
C GLN A 25 -4.37 2.36 1.10
N LYS A 26 -3.08 2.40 1.47
CA LYS A 26 -2.05 3.10 0.68
C LYS A 26 -1.70 2.32 -0.58
N ALA A 27 -1.57 0.99 -0.50
CA ALA A 27 -1.36 0.13 -1.65
C ALA A 27 -2.51 0.22 -2.67
N GLU A 28 -3.75 0.44 -2.23
CA GLU A 28 -4.89 0.77 -3.10
C GLU A 28 -4.67 2.07 -3.88
N ILE A 29 -4.31 3.17 -3.20
CA ILE A 29 -3.99 4.43 -3.88
C ILE A 29 -2.86 4.25 -4.87
N ILE A 30 -1.82 3.51 -4.48
CA ILE A 30 -0.66 3.25 -5.34
C ILE A 30 -1.11 2.49 -6.58
N TYR A 31 -1.94 1.46 -6.43
CA TYR A 31 -2.49 0.73 -7.57
C TYR A 31 -3.28 1.64 -8.52
N ASP A 32 -4.25 2.40 -8.01
CA ASP A 32 -5.07 3.30 -8.82
C ASP A 32 -4.21 4.38 -9.50
N GLY A 33 -3.26 4.93 -8.76
CA GLY A 33 -2.28 5.90 -9.24
C GLY A 33 -1.39 5.33 -10.34
N THR A 34 -0.92 4.08 -10.21
CA THR A 34 -0.11 3.40 -11.23
C THR A 34 -0.92 3.12 -12.50
N VAL A 35 -2.18 2.71 -12.38
CA VAL A 35 -3.06 2.54 -13.55
C VAL A 35 -3.26 3.86 -14.28
N TYR A 36 -3.54 4.94 -13.54
CA TYR A 36 -3.68 6.27 -14.15
C TYR A 36 -2.37 6.76 -14.78
N PHE A 37 -1.26 6.61 -14.08
CA PHE A 37 0.07 7.02 -14.53
C PHE A 37 0.47 6.31 -15.82
N THR A 38 0.36 4.98 -15.85
CA THR A 38 0.75 4.19 -17.02
C THR A 38 -0.11 4.54 -18.24
N ASN A 39 -1.42 4.69 -18.07
CA ASN A 39 -2.33 5.15 -19.14
C ASN A 39 -2.01 6.56 -19.65
N ARG A 40 -1.46 7.43 -18.81
CA ARG A 40 -1.16 8.83 -19.15
C ARG A 40 0.19 9.02 -19.82
N PHE A 41 1.20 8.24 -19.43
CA PHE A 41 2.60 8.51 -19.78
C PHE A 41 3.26 7.45 -20.67
N PHE A 42 2.62 6.31 -20.87
CA PHE A 42 3.11 5.25 -21.75
C PHE A 42 2.20 5.07 -22.97
N HIS A 43 2.76 4.49 -24.03
CA HIS A 43 1.97 4.06 -25.17
C HIS A 43 1.24 2.77 -24.84
N LYS A 44 0.02 2.60 -25.36
CA LYS A 44 -0.92 1.49 -25.03
C LYS A 44 -0.30 0.08 -25.03
N TYR A 45 0.73 -0.17 -25.83
CA TYR A 45 1.35 -1.49 -26.00
C TYR A 45 2.72 -1.61 -25.34
N ASP A 46 3.12 -0.64 -24.52
CA ASP A 46 4.38 -0.71 -23.79
C ASP A 46 4.32 -1.82 -22.74
N ARG A 47 5.29 -2.73 -22.77
CA ARG A 47 5.40 -3.85 -21.85
C ARG A 47 5.53 -3.39 -20.39
N THR A 48 6.14 -2.22 -20.17
CA THR A 48 6.32 -1.63 -18.84
C THR A 48 4.98 -1.33 -18.17
N ILE A 49 3.90 -1.05 -18.93
CA ILE A 49 2.55 -0.86 -18.35
C ILE A 49 2.13 -2.10 -17.56
N GLY A 50 2.25 -3.28 -18.19
CA GLY A 50 1.84 -4.53 -17.57
C GLY A 50 2.68 -4.86 -16.34
N GLN A 51 3.98 -4.59 -16.40
CA GLN A 51 4.93 -4.82 -15.30
C GLN A 51 4.60 -3.94 -14.09
N MET A 52 4.48 -2.63 -14.28
CA MET A 52 4.16 -1.70 -13.19
C MET A 52 2.79 -1.99 -12.57
N VAL A 53 1.76 -2.24 -13.38
CA VAL A 53 0.41 -2.54 -12.89
C VAL A 53 0.39 -3.86 -12.13
N GLN A 54 1.13 -4.87 -12.60
CA GLN A 54 1.23 -6.17 -11.93
C GLN A 54 1.98 -6.06 -10.60
N ALA A 55 3.08 -5.32 -10.55
CA ALA A 55 3.83 -5.07 -9.32
C ALA A 55 2.96 -4.36 -8.27
N ALA A 56 2.23 -3.31 -8.67
CA ALA A 56 1.29 -2.60 -7.80
C ALA A 56 0.16 -3.51 -7.29
N ARG A 57 -0.41 -4.35 -8.17
CA ARG A 57 -1.46 -5.31 -7.83
C ARG A 57 -0.95 -6.36 -6.84
N SER A 58 0.20 -6.97 -7.14
CA SER A 58 0.87 -7.96 -6.31
C SER A 58 1.14 -7.42 -4.91
N GLY A 59 1.68 -6.20 -4.81
CA GLY A 59 1.92 -5.52 -3.53
C GLY A 59 0.66 -5.45 -2.67
N LYS A 60 -0.45 -4.95 -3.25
CA LYS A 60 -1.73 -4.85 -2.54
C LYS A 60 -2.30 -6.21 -2.12
N GLN A 61 -2.28 -7.21 -3.02
CA GLN A 61 -2.85 -8.53 -2.75
C GLN A 61 -2.11 -9.26 -1.64
N ASN A 62 -0.78 -9.24 -1.68
CA ASN A 62 0.03 -9.88 -0.65
C ASN A 62 -0.17 -9.24 0.74
N ILE A 63 -0.44 -7.93 0.83
CA ILE A 63 -0.82 -7.30 2.11
C ILE A 63 -2.16 -7.85 2.64
N ALA A 64 -3.15 -8.03 1.77
CA ALA A 64 -4.44 -8.61 2.17
C ALA A 64 -4.29 -10.06 2.62
N GLU A 65 -3.59 -10.87 1.82
CA GLU A 65 -3.34 -12.29 2.12
C GLU A 65 -2.52 -12.48 3.39
N ALA A 66 -1.47 -11.67 3.60
CA ALA A 66 -0.69 -11.67 4.84
C ALA A 66 -1.56 -11.39 6.06
N SER A 67 -2.44 -10.39 5.96
CA SER A 67 -3.36 -10.03 7.05
C SER A 67 -4.39 -11.11 7.34
N MET A 68 -4.87 -11.83 6.33
CA MET A 68 -5.75 -12.99 6.52
C MET A 68 -4.99 -14.14 7.21
N ALA A 69 -3.76 -14.43 6.78
CA ALA A 69 -2.93 -15.50 7.33
C ALA A 69 -2.43 -15.23 8.76
N SER A 70 -2.40 -13.97 9.20
CA SER A 70 -1.89 -13.58 10.52
C SER A 70 -2.57 -14.26 11.72
N GLY A 71 -3.81 -14.73 11.53
CA GLY A 71 -4.59 -15.47 12.53
C GLY A 71 -4.28 -16.96 12.58
N THR A 72 -3.63 -17.52 11.56
CA THR A 72 -3.40 -18.97 11.42
C THR A 72 -1.92 -19.33 11.31
N SER A 73 -1.07 -18.48 10.72
CA SER A 73 0.36 -18.73 10.51
C SER A 73 1.18 -17.44 10.46
N LYS A 74 2.09 -17.28 11.43
CA LYS A 74 3.06 -16.18 11.46
C LYS A 74 4.13 -16.28 10.38
N GLU A 75 4.53 -17.49 10.03
CA GLU A 75 5.47 -17.72 8.94
C GLU A 75 4.90 -17.21 7.61
N THR A 76 3.65 -17.55 7.31
CA THR A 76 2.95 -17.13 6.09
C THR A 76 2.74 -15.63 6.07
N GLU A 77 2.32 -15.02 7.19
CA GLU A 77 2.19 -13.57 7.33
C GLU A 77 3.50 -12.84 6.99
N ILE A 78 4.63 -13.27 7.55
CA ILE A 78 5.94 -12.67 7.30
C ILE A 78 6.36 -12.85 5.84
N LYS A 79 6.18 -14.06 5.28
CA LYS A 79 6.53 -14.36 3.90
C LYS A 79 5.77 -13.46 2.92
N LEU A 80 4.46 -13.38 3.04
CA LEU A 80 3.63 -12.56 2.15
C LEU A 80 3.88 -11.07 2.34
N THR A 81 4.14 -10.62 3.57
CA THR A 81 4.56 -9.22 3.83
C THR A 81 5.86 -8.90 3.10
N ASN A 82 6.83 -9.82 3.08
CA ASN A 82 8.08 -9.64 2.34
C ASN A 82 7.87 -9.61 0.81
N VAL A 83 6.98 -10.45 0.28
CA VAL A 83 6.61 -10.41 -1.15
C VAL A 83 5.95 -9.07 -1.48
N ALA A 84 5.04 -8.58 -0.64
CA ALA A 84 4.41 -7.28 -0.84
C ALA A 84 5.43 -6.14 -0.89
N ARG A 85 6.40 -6.16 0.04
CA ARG A 85 7.49 -5.18 0.08
C ARG A 85 8.33 -5.23 -1.20
N ALA A 86 8.72 -6.43 -1.65
CA ALA A 86 9.51 -6.60 -2.86
C ALA A 86 8.78 -6.08 -4.10
N SER A 87 7.48 -6.40 -4.27
CA SER A 87 6.70 -5.90 -5.41
C SER A 87 6.54 -4.37 -5.41
N LEU A 88 6.42 -3.74 -4.23
CA LEU A 88 6.34 -2.27 -4.16
C LEU A 88 7.71 -1.59 -4.37
N GLU A 89 8.81 -2.27 -4.04
CA GLU A 89 10.16 -1.80 -4.33
C GLU A 89 10.45 -1.86 -5.84
N GLU A 90 10.09 -2.96 -6.50
CA GLU A 90 10.16 -3.09 -7.96
C GLU A 90 9.40 -1.95 -8.66
N LEU A 91 8.17 -1.68 -8.20
CA LEU A 91 7.37 -0.58 -8.71
C LEU A 91 8.03 0.80 -8.49
N LEU A 92 8.67 1.02 -7.34
CA LEU A 92 9.39 2.27 -7.08
C LEU A 92 10.54 2.45 -8.07
N ILE A 93 11.31 1.39 -8.32
CA ILE A 93 12.40 1.39 -9.30
C ILE A 93 11.86 1.72 -10.70
N ASP A 94 10.73 1.17 -11.10
CA ASP A 94 10.10 1.50 -12.39
C ASP A 94 9.75 3.00 -12.51
N TYR A 95 9.27 3.62 -11.42
CA TYR A 95 9.03 5.07 -11.39
C TYR A 95 10.33 5.88 -11.49
N GLU A 96 11.37 5.47 -10.78
CA GLU A 96 12.69 6.12 -10.81
C GLU A 96 13.32 6.02 -12.21
N ASP A 97 13.21 4.86 -12.85
CA ASP A 97 13.67 4.65 -14.22
C ASP A 97 12.89 5.48 -15.24
N PHE A 98 11.58 5.61 -15.07
CA PHE A 98 10.79 6.53 -15.88
C PHE A 98 11.31 7.98 -15.77
N LEU A 99 11.56 8.46 -14.55
CA LEU A 99 12.09 9.81 -14.34
C LEU A 99 13.47 9.97 -14.97
N ARG A 100 14.37 9.02 -14.71
CA ARG A 100 15.76 9.02 -15.19
C ARG A 100 15.83 9.03 -16.72
N THR A 101 15.09 8.14 -17.39
CA THR A 101 15.08 8.03 -18.86
C THR A 101 14.47 9.25 -19.55
N LYS A 102 13.54 9.95 -18.87
CA LYS A 102 12.94 11.20 -19.35
C LYS A 102 13.67 12.47 -18.88
N LYS A 103 14.79 12.33 -18.14
CA LYS A 103 15.56 13.44 -17.55
C LYS A 103 14.72 14.36 -16.66
N LEU A 104 13.76 13.78 -15.93
CA LEU A 104 12.93 14.47 -14.96
C LEU A 104 13.59 14.40 -13.57
N LEU A 105 13.41 15.45 -12.77
CA LEU A 105 13.96 15.52 -11.43
C LEU A 105 13.13 14.69 -10.46
N LEU A 106 13.80 13.82 -9.70
CA LEU A 106 13.23 13.25 -8.49
C LEU A 106 13.21 14.33 -7.41
N TRP A 107 12.06 14.50 -6.75
CA TRP A 107 11.93 15.51 -5.71
C TRP A 107 12.52 15.03 -4.39
N GLU A 108 13.45 15.83 -3.85
CA GLU A 108 14.00 15.64 -2.53
C GLU A 108 12.94 15.67 -1.42
N LYS A 109 13.26 15.05 -0.28
CA LYS A 109 12.33 14.92 0.86
C LYS A 109 11.80 16.25 1.40
N ASN A 110 12.54 17.34 1.18
CA ASN A 110 12.22 18.70 1.64
C ASN A 110 11.49 19.54 0.57
N HIS A 111 11.25 19.00 -0.63
CA HIS A 111 10.56 19.71 -1.69
C HIS A 111 9.11 20.02 -1.28
N ARG A 112 8.62 21.23 -1.57
CA ARG A 112 7.28 21.70 -1.18
C ARG A 112 6.16 20.75 -1.62
N LEU A 113 6.27 20.15 -2.81
CA LEU A 113 5.27 19.21 -3.33
C LEU A 113 5.30 17.87 -2.58
N VAL A 114 6.48 17.39 -2.18
CA VAL A 114 6.62 16.19 -1.33
C VAL A 114 5.99 16.44 0.04
N ALA A 115 6.24 17.61 0.63
CA ALA A 115 5.62 18.00 1.90
C ALA A 115 4.08 18.04 1.78
N ARG A 116 3.56 18.63 0.70
CA ARG A 116 2.11 18.70 0.45
C ARG A 116 1.47 17.32 0.28
N VAL A 117 2.08 16.40 -0.48
CA VAL A 117 1.57 15.04 -0.65
C VAL A 117 1.56 14.29 0.69
N ARG A 118 2.62 14.42 1.50
CA ARG A 118 2.69 13.82 2.84
C ARG A 118 1.58 14.36 3.76
N GLU A 119 1.29 15.64 3.69
CA GLU A 119 0.20 16.25 4.44
C GLU A 119 -1.17 15.67 4.06
N LEU A 120 -1.48 15.59 2.76
CA LEU A 120 -2.72 14.99 2.26
C LEU A 120 -2.86 13.53 2.71
N ASN A 121 -1.77 12.77 2.64
CA ASN A 121 -1.74 11.38 3.10
C ASN A 121 -1.99 11.24 4.61
N LYS A 122 -1.58 12.20 5.44
CA LYS A 122 -1.87 12.21 6.89
C LYS A 122 -3.32 12.59 7.20
N ARG A 123 -3.87 13.62 6.53
CA ARG A 123 -5.24 14.09 6.75
C ARG A 123 -6.27 12.96 6.56
N ARG A 124 -6.11 12.18 5.50
CA ARG A 124 -7.00 11.04 5.19
C ARG A 124 -6.96 9.94 6.26
N GLN A 125 -5.81 9.73 6.92
CA GLN A 125 -5.70 8.78 8.03
C GLN A 125 -6.48 9.27 9.25
N ASN A 126 -6.34 10.56 9.58
CA ASN A 126 -7.01 11.16 10.74
C ASN A 126 -8.53 11.21 10.59
N GLU A 127 -9.05 11.46 9.39
CA GLU A 127 -10.50 11.52 9.12
C GLU A 127 -11.17 10.14 9.24
N ARG A 128 -10.51 9.07 8.79
CA ARG A 128 -11.03 7.68 8.90
C ARG A 128 -10.89 7.12 10.31
N SER A 129 -9.79 7.41 11.03
CA SER A 129 -9.65 7.01 12.43
C SER A 129 -10.70 7.67 13.35
N ARG A 130 -11.26 8.82 12.96
CA ARG A 130 -12.34 9.49 13.71
C ARG A 130 -13.74 8.96 13.39
N ASN A 131 -13.93 8.24 12.27
CA ASN A 131 -15.25 7.75 11.83
C ASN A 131 -15.16 6.31 11.27
N PRO A 132 -15.00 5.29 12.13
CA PRO A 132 -14.89 3.89 11.70
C PRO A 132 -16.18 3.30 11.09
N CYS A 133 -17.33 3.97 11.19
CA CYS A 133 -18.63 3.44 10.78
C CYS A 133 -19.07 3.77 9.33
N ARG A 134 -18.19 4.28 8.45
CA ARG A 134 -18.53 4.49 7.02
C ARG A 134 -17.69 3.60 6.10
N THR A 135 -17.94 2.30 6.16
CA THR A 135 -17.61 1.37 5.06
C THR A 135 -18.75 0.35 5.01
N ASN A 136 -19.73 0.62 4.14
CA ASN A 136 -20.64 -0.41 3.61
C ASN A 136 -19.90 -1.20 2.52
#